data_AF-A0A6G3XJY3-F1
#
_entry.id   AF-A0A6G3XJY3-F1
#
_cell.length_a   1.000
_cell.length_b   1.000
_cell.length_c   1.000
_cell.angle_alpha   90.00
_cell.angle_beta   90.00
_cell.angle_gamma   90.00
#
_symmetry.space_group_name_H-M   'P 1'
#
loop_
_entity.id
_entity.type
_entity.pdbx_description
1 polymer ?
#
loop_
_entity_poly.entity_id
_entity_poly.type
_entity_poly.pdbx_seq_one_letter_code
_entity_poly.pdbx_strand_id
1 'polypeptide(L)'
;ELGDVPGNVEVRTWVPQLAVLKQADAFITHAGAGGSQEGLATATPMVAVPQAVDQFGNADMLQSLGVARHLPMEEADAASLREAVLALVDDPEVAARCERLSEQMAREGGTPRAADLIEAELSR
;
A
#
# COMPACT_ATOMS: atom_id res chain seq x y z
N GLU A 1 -0.78 26.60 -6.39
CA GLU A 1 -2.20 26.26 -6.17
C GLU A 1 -2.60 25.18 -7.16
N LEU A 2 -3.54 24.30 -6.80
CA LEU A 2 -3.88 23.10 -7.58
C LEU A 2 -4.77 23.37 -8.81
N GLY A 3 -5.24 24.61 -9.01
CA GLY A 3 -6.13 24.96 -10.12
C GLY A 3 -7.52 24.33 -10.00
N ASP A 4 -8.20 24.18 -11.14
CA ASP A 4 -9.51 23.53 -11.21
C ASP A 4 -9.38 22.01 -11.04
N VAL A 5 -10.02 21.48 -10.00
CA VAL A 5 -10.02 20.06 -9.68
C VAL A 5 -11.24 19.38 -10.34
N PRO A 6 -11.06 18.26 -11.09
CA PRO A 6 -12.16 17.53 -11.69
C PRO A 6 -13.21 17.05 -10.66
N GLY A 7 -14.48 16.97 -11.05
CA GLY A 7 -15.57 16.59 -10.14
C GLY A 7 -15.49 15.17 -9.56
N ASN A 8 -14.59 14.33 -10.07
CA ASN A 8 -14.29 12.99 -9.56
C ASN A 8 -13.02 12.93 -8.69
N VAL A 9 -12.47 14.08 -8.30
CA VAL A 9 -11.27 14.18 -7.45
C VAL A 9 -11.61 14.94 -6.18
N GLU A 10 -11.29 14.32 -5.04
CA GLU A 10 -11.41 14.95 -3.73
C GLU A 10 -10.01 15.27 -3.18
N VAL A 11 -9.79 16.53 -2.78
CA VAL A 11 -8.50 16.97 -2.22
C VAL A 11 -8.67 17.29 -0.74
N ARG A 12 -7.86 16.65 0.10
CA ARG A 12 -7.84 16.83 1.55
C ARG A 12 -6.40 16.92 2.04
N THR A 13 -6.17 17.70 3.09
CA THR A 13 -4.87 17.75 3.79
C THR A 13 -4.61 16.51 4.64
N TRP A 14 -5.69 15.83 5.05
CA TRP A 14 -5.64 14.58 5.79
C TRP A 14 -6.90 13.77 5.51
N VAL A 15 -6.76 12.44 5.46
CA VAL A 15 -7.86 11.48 5.33
C VAL A 15 -7.63 10.31 6.27
N PRO A 16 -8.69 9.61 6.72
CA PRO A 16 -8.54 8.34 7.43
C PRO A 16 -8.12 7.25 6.42
N GLN A 17 -6.82 7.20 6.07
CA GLN A 17 -6.27 6.38 4.98
C GLN A 17 -6.76 4.93 5.01
N LEU A 18 -6.65 4.24 6.15
CA LEU A 18 -7.12 2.87 6.28
C LEU A 18 -8.62 2.69 5.94
N ALA A 19 -9.48 3.68 6.25
CA ALA A 19 -10.89 3.63 5.91
C ALA A 19 -11.15 3.87 4.41
N VAL A 20 -10.29 4.66 3.76
CA VAL A 20 -10.31 4.85 2.30
C VAL A 20 -9.81 3.58 1.60
N LEU A 21 -8.70 3.01 2.07
CA LEU A 21 -8.09 1.81 1.48
C LEU A 21 -9.01 0.58 1.52
N LYS A 22 -9.86 0.45 2.55
CA LYS A 22 -10.91 -0.59 2.61
C LYS A 22 -11.94 -0.53 1.47
N GLN A 23 -11.99 0.58 0.73
CA GLN A 23 -12.90 0.82 -0.38
C GLN A 23 -12.16 1.13 -1.69
N ALA A 24 -10.82 1.07 -1.69
CA ALA A 24 -10.01 1.49 -2.82
C ALA A 24 -9.59 0.29 -3.67
N ASP A 25 -9.68 0.46 -4.99
CA ASP A 25 -9.20 -0.53 -5.96
C ASP A 25 -7.67 -0.46 -6.15
N ALA A 26 -7.05 0.69 -5.89
CA ALA A 26 -5.60 0.90 -6.01
C ALA A 26 -5.11 2.01 -5.08
N PHE A 27 -3.82 1.97 -4.74
CA PHE A 27 -3.16 2.98 -3.90
C PHE A 27 -1.85 3.47 -4.51
N ILE A 28 -1.79 4.74 -4.91
CA ILE A 28 -0.54 5.41 -5.26
C ILE A 28 0.11 5.92 -3.98
N THR A 29 1.33 5.47 -3.69
CA THR A 29 1.99 5.68 -2.40
C THR A 29 3.48 5.93 -2.56
N HIS A 30 4.07 6.65 -1.62
CA HIS A 30 5.53 6.78 -1.54
C HIS A 30 6.20 5.55 -0.92
N ALA A 31 5.45 4.48 -0.63
CA ALA A 31 5.93 3.23 -0.03
C ALA A 31 6.53 3.36 1.38
N GLY A 32 6.08 4.32 2.18
CA GLY A 32 6.38 4.35 3.62
C GLY A 32 5.81 3.12 4.33
N ALA A 33 6.55 2.56 5.31
CA ALA A 33 6.24 1.27 5.92
C ALA A 33 4.79 1.14 6.43
N GLY A 34 4.27 2.15 7.13
CA GLY A 34 2.90 2.13 7.65
C GLY A 34 1.84 2.10 6.54
N GLY A 35 1.99 2.95 5.52
CA GLY A 35 1.05 2.97 4.38
C GLY A 35 1.11 1.68 3.55
N SER A 36 2.32 1.14 3.36
CA SER A 36 2.51 -0.16 2.70
C SER A 36 1.83 -1.30 3.47
N GLN A 37 1.96 -1.33 4.80
CA GLN A 37 1.28 -2.31 5.64
C GLN A 37 -0.24 -2.17 5.58
N GLU A 38 -0.77 -0.95 5.59
CA GLU A 38 -2.22 -0.73 5.43
C GLU A 38 -2.72 -1.21 4.07
N GLY A 39 -2.01 -0.92 2.98
CA GLY A 39 -2.35 -1.39 1.63
C GLY A 39 -2.36 -2.92 1.53
N LEU A 40 -1.35 -3.59 2.10
CA LEU A 40 -1.32 -5.06 2.17
C LEU A 40 -2.48 -5.61 3.01
N ALA A 41 -2.75 -5.00 4.18
CA ALA A 41 -3.82 -5.43 5.08
C ALA A 41 -5.21 -5.29 4.45
N THR A 42 -5.42 -4.31 3.57
CA THR A 42 -6.69 -4.11 2.84
C THR A 42 -6.75 -4.80 1.48
N ALA A 43 -5.74 -5.62 1.15
CA ALA A 43 -5.61 -6.26 -0.17
C ALA A 43 -5.65 -5.26 -1.34
N THR A 44 -5.13 -4.05 -1.13
CA THR A 44 -5.12 -2.98 -2.14
C THR A 44 -3.79 -2.98 -2.89
N PRO A 45 -3.77 -3.19 -4.22
CA PRO A 45 -2.55 -3.13 -5.01
C PRO A 45 -1.99 -1.70 -5.07
N MET A 46 -0.66 -1.60 -5.23
CA MET A 46 0.04 -0.32 -5.05
C MET A 46 0.87 0.11 -6.27
N VAL A 47 0.83 1.41 -6.56
CA VAL A 47 1.87 2.06 -7.36
C VAL A 47 2.82 2.77 -6.40
N ALA A 48 4.01 2.21 -6.23
CA ALA A 48 5.02 2.70 -5.33
C ALA A 48 5.93 3.72 -6.05
N VAL A 49 5.93 4.97 -5.56
CA VAL A 49 6.76 6.08 -6.04
C VAL A 49 7.63 6.59 -4.90
N PRO A 50 8.69 5.85 -4.52
CA PRO A 50 9.51 6.18 -3.37
C PRO A 50 10.32 7.46 -3.60
N GLN A 51 10.55 8.22 -2.52
CA GLN A 51 11.24 9.51 -2.55
C GLN A 51 12.48 9.53 -1.65
N ALA A 52 12.51 8.78 -0.55
CA ALA A 52 13.61 8.84 0.40
C ALA A 52 13.74 7.61 1.32
N VAL A 53 14.94 7.42 1.89
CA VAL A 53 15.20 6.53 3.04
C VAL A 53 14.80 5.06 2.77
N ASP A 54 13.88 4.52 3.55
CA ASP A 54 13.45 3.12 3.56
C ASP A 54 12.44 2.81 2.45
N GLN A 55 11.87 3.84 1.84
CA GLN A 55 10.80 3.74 0.84
C GLN A 55 11.22 2.91 -0.37
N PHE A 56 12.47 3.01 -0.81
CA PHE A 56 12.99 2.23 -1.95
C PHE A 56 13.01 0.73 -1.63
N GLY A 57 13.50 0.36 -0.44
CA GLY A 57 13.51 -1.03 0.00
C GLY A 57 12.09 -1.60 0.17
N ASN A 58 11.17 -0.78 0.71
CA ASN A 58 9.77 -1.15 0.81
C ASN A 58 9.13 -1.34 -0.58
N ALA A 59 9.39 -0.43 -1.53
CA ALA A 59 8.89 -0.52 -2.90
C ALA A 59 9.38 -1.79 -3.61
N ASP A 60 10.67 -2.11 -3.48
CA ASP A 60 11.26 -3.33 -4.04
C ASP A 60 10.64 -4.59 -3.43
N MET A 61 10.41 -4.59 -2.11
CA MET A 61 9.73 -5.69 -1.43
C MET A 61 8.31 -5.87 -1.97
N LEU A 62 7.50 -4.81 -2.03
CA LEU A 62 6.14 -4.86 -2.56
C LEU A 62 6.10 -5.34 -4.02
N GLN A 63 7.06 -4.90 -4.84
CA GLN A 63 7.19 -5.37 -6.22
C GLN A 63 7.57 -6.85 -6.28
N SER A 64 8.50 -7.31 -5.44
CA SER A 64 8.90 -8.73 -5.37
C SER A 64 7.76 -9.65 -4.91
N LEU A 65 6.87 -9.15 -4.05
CA LEU A 65 5.64 -9.83 -3.64
C LEU A 65 4.59 -9.87 -4.77
N GLY A 66 4.80 -9.08 -5.82
CA GLY A 66 3.94 -9.01 -6.99
C GLY A 66 2.62 -8.28 -6.72
N VAL A 67 2.60 -7.37 -5.76
CA VAL A 67 1.41 -6.57 -5.39
C VAL A 67 1.58 -5.09 -5.67
N ALA A 68 2.73 -4.70 -6.23
CA ALA A 68 2.98 -3.32 -6.61
C ALA A 68 3.77 -3.20 -7.91
N ARG A 69 3.64 -2.02 -8.53
CA ARG A 69 4.59 -1.49 -9.51
C ARG A 69 5.45 -0.43 -8.85
N HIS A 70 6.77 -0.54 -8.98
CA HIS A 70 7.69 0.51 -8.56
C HIS A 70 7.94 1.44 -9.76
N LEU A 71 7.58 2.72 -9.62
CA LEU A 71 7.93 3.77 -10.56
C LEU A 71 8.96 4.73 -9.93
N PRO A 72 10.09 5.00 -10.60
CA PRO A 72 10.97 6.10 -10.22
C PRO A 72 10.23 7.43 -10.20
N MET A 73 10.56 8.33 -9.27
CA MET A 73 9.89 9.62 -9.12
C MET A 73 9.97 10.47 -10.41
N GLU A 74 11.11 10.46 -11.08
CA GLU A 74 11.34 11.09 -12.38
C GLU A 74 10.48 10.53 -13.53
N GLU A 75 9.95 9.32 -13.39
CA GLU A 75 9.11 8.66 -14.39
C GLU A 75 7.62 8.69 -14.02
N ALA A 76 7.26 9.17 -12.82
CA ALA A 76 5.89 9.18 -12.29
C ALA A 76 5.04 10.35 -12.83
N ASP A 77 4.87 10.39 -14.15
CA ASP A 77 3.96 11.31 -14.82
C ASP A 77 2.52 10.80 -14.90
N ALA A 78 1.61 11.63 -15.44
CA ALA A 78 0.19 11.29 -15.52
C ALA A 78 -0.10 10.03 -16.38
N ALA A 79 0.69 9.80 -17.43
CA ALA A 79 0.49 8.66 -18.32
C ALA A 79 0.98 7.37 -17.65
N SER A 80 2.18 7.39 -17.06
CA SER A 80 2.75 6.22 -16.39
C SER A 80 1.97 5.82 -15.14
N LEU A 81 1.51 6.78 -14.33
CA LEU A 81 0.65 6.51 -13.18
C LEU A 81 -0.67 5.87 -13.61
N ARG A 82 -1.30 6.39 -14.66
CA ARG A 82 -2.55 5.83 -15.20
C ARG A 82 -2.35 4.41 -15.71
N GLU A 83 -1.30 4.18 -16.50
CA GLU A 83 -0.97 2.86 -17.02
C GLU A 83 -0.72 1.86 -15.90
N ALA A 84 0.11 2.22 -14.91
CA ALA A 84 0.44 1.35 -13.79
C ALA A 84 -0.79 1.00 -12.94
N VAL A 85 -1.68 1.96 -12.66
CA VAL A 85 -2.93 1.70 -11.93
C VAL A 85 -3.82 0.74 -12.72
N LEU A 86 -4.07 1.02 -14.00
CA LEU A 86 -4.94 0.18 -14.83
C LEU A 86 -4.39 -1.25 -14.95
N ALA A 87 -3.09 -1.40 -15.18
CA ALA A 87 -2.45 -2.70 -15.26
C ALA A 87 -2.53 -3.51 -13.95
N LEU A 88 -2.56 -2.85 -12.79
CA LEU A 88 -2.69 -3.53 -11.50
C LEU A 88 -4.13 -3.98 -11.23
N VAL A 89 -5.11 -3.11 -11.48
CA VAL A 89 -6.53 -3.42 -11.18
C VAL A 89 -7.11 -4.43 -12.16
N ASP A 90 -6.58 -4.52 -13.39
CA ASP A 90 -7.01 -5.47 -14.41
C ASP A 90 -6.28 -6.84 -14.31
N ASP A 91 -5.28 -7.00 -13.44
CA ASP A 91 -4.51 -8.24 -13.30
C ASP A 91 -5.08 -9.15 -12.18
N PRO A 92 -5.78 -10.25 -12.53
CA PRO A 92 -6.38 -11.15 -11.54
C PRO A 92 -5.34 -11.84 -10.63
N GLU A 93 -4.10 -12.01 -11.10
CA GLU A 93 -3.03 -12.59 -10.29
C GLU A 93 -2.52 -11.61 -9.24
N VAL A 94 -2.55 -10.30 -9.53
CA VAL A 94 -2.26 -9.26 -8.54
C VAL A 94 -3.33 -9.26 -7.44
N ALA A 95 -4.62 -9.32 -7.82
CA ALA A 95 -5.73 -9.41 -6.87
C ALA A 95 -5.59 -10.64 -5.96
N ALA A 96 -5.38 -11.83 -6.54
CA ALA A 96 -5.19 -13.06 -5.78
C ALA A 96 -3.98 -13.02 -4.82
N ARG A 97 -2.87 -12.39 -5.23
CA ARG A 97 -1.70 -12.18 -4.36
C ARG A 97 -2.01 -11.22 -3.21
N CYS A 98 -2.72 -10.13 -3.47
CA CYS A 98 -3.12 -9.16 -2.45
C CYS A 98 -4.03 -9.80 -1.40
N GLU A 99 -5.06 -10.53 -1.82
CA GLU A 99 -5.98 -11.25 -0.92
C GLU A 99 -5.23 -12.25 -0.05
N ARG A 100 -4.38 -13.09 -0.66
CA ARG A 100 -3.59 -14.08 0.07
C ARG A 100 -2.69 -13.45 1.13
N LEU A 101 -2.03 -12.33 0.80
CA LEU A 101 -1.16 -11.63 1.76
C LEU A 101 -1.97 -10.98 2.88
N SER A 102 -3.10 -10.35 2.56
CA SER A 102 -4.02 -9.79 3.57
C SER A 102 -4.48 -10.86 4.56
N GLU A 103 -4.89 -12.04 4.07
CA GLU A 103 -5.29 -13.18 4.91
C GLU A 103 -4.14 -13.76 5.75
N GLN A 104 -2.91 -13.72 5.23
CA GLN A 104 -1.72 -14.12 5.98
C GLN A 104 -1.48 -13.15 7.14
N MET A 105 -1.47 -11.85 6.86
CA MET A 105 -1.28 -10.79 7.87
C MET A 105 -2.34 -10.84 8.95
N ALA A 106 -3.61 -11.04 8.58
CA ALA A 106 -4.71 -11.15 9.54
C ALA A 106 -4.53 -12.30 10.55
N ARG A 107 -3.79 -13.35 10.17
CA ARG A 107 -3.50 -14.51 11.03
C ARG A 107 -2.25 -14.34 11.90
N GLU A 108 -1.49 -13.26 11.76
CA GLU A 108 -0.26 -13.06 12.52
C GLU A 108 -0.51 -12.72 14.00
N GLY A 109 -1.76 -12.45 14.38
CA GLY A 109 -2.19 -12.24 15.78
C GLY A 109 -2.04 -10.81 16.29
N GLY A 110 -1.46 -9.91 15.50
CA GLY A 110 -1.44 -8.46 15.73
C GLY A 110 -0.97 -8.04 17.13
N THR A 111 -1.55 -6.95 17.62
CA THR A 111 -1.23 -6.38 18.94
C THR A 111 -1.42 -7.35 20.11
N PRO A 112 -2.48 -8.20 20.17
CA PRO A 112 -2.61 -9.20 21.23
C PRO A 112 -1.41 -10.15 21.31
N ARG A 113 -0.99 -10.74 20.19
CA ARG A 113 0.17 -11.64 20.17
C ARG A 113 1.46 -10.91 20.56
N ALA A 114 1.62 -9.65 20.15
CA ALA A 114 2.77 -8.86 20.56
C ALA A 114 2.81 -8.65 22.09
N ALA A 115 1.66 -8.37 22.71
CA ALA A 115 1.54 -8.26 24.17
C ALA A 115 1.89 -9.58 24.87
N ASP A 116 1.32 -10.71 24.40
CA ASP A 116 1.58 -12.03 24.96
C ASP A 116 3.09 -12.38 24.95
N LEU A 117 3.78 -12.04 23.85
CA LEU A 117 5.23 -12.28 23.71
C LEU A 117 6.05 -11.43 24.69
N ILE A 118 5.65 -10.18 24.93
CA ILE A 118 6.32 -9.30 25.89
C ILE A 118 6.10 -9.81 27.32
N GLU A 119 4.87 -10.18 27.68
CA GLU A 119 4.52 -10.69 29.00
C GLU A 119 5.23 -12.02 29.34
N ALA A 120 5.44 -12.88 28.33
CA ALA A 120 6.19 -14.12 28.48
C ALA A 120 7.66 -13.89 28.86
N GLU A 121 8.29 -12.82 28.37
CA GLU A 121 9.67 -12.47 28.75
C GLU A 121 9.77 -11.83 30.14
N LEU A 122 8.71 -11.15 30.60
CA LEU A 122 8.66 -10.58 31.96
C LEU A 122 8.50 -11.64 33.06
N SER A 123 8.01 -12.82 32.69
CA SER A 123 7.79 -13.95 33.61
C SER A 123 8.99 -14.90 33.71
N ARG A 124 10.09 -14.60 33.01
CA ARG A 124 11.37 -15.33 33.09
C ARG A 124 12.28 -14.73 34.15
#